data_AF-A0A382J155-F1
#
_entry.id   AF-A0A382J155-F1
#
_cell.length_a   1.000
_cell.length_b   1.000
_cell.length_c   1.000
_cell.angle_alpha   90.00
_cell.angle_beta   90.00
_cell.angle_gamma   90.00
#
_symmetry.space_group_name_H-M   'P 1'
#
loop_
_entity.id
_entity.type
_entity.pdbx_description
1 polymer ?
#
loop_
_entity_poly.entity_id
_entity_poly.type
_entity_poly.pdbx_seq_one_letter_code
_entity_poly.pdbx_strand_id
1 'polypeptide(L)'
;MAIKISVSSTNPITVASLRLIIGSIFLFTYYKFKGLKENLSIKILLFIFLIGLIGNFIPFSLISWSEQYIQSNTAGLLLSVAPIFTLFLSYFFIKEDKYFLRTFISIFIGFLGVTYIFGFDTLI
;
A
#
# COMPACT_ATOMS: atom_id res chain seq x y z
N MET A 1 0.70 -0.64 19.01
CA MET A 1 1.35 -1.34 20.15
C MET A 1 1.62 -2.83 19.91
N ALA A 2 0.98 -3.51 18.95
CA ALA A 2 1.27 -4.92 18.62
C ALA A 2 2.57 -5.16 17.81
N ILE A 3 3.11 -4.14 17.14
CA ILE A 3 4.29 -4.29 16.25
C ILE A 3 5.58 -4.41 17.07
N LYS A 4 5.70 -3.69 18.19
CA LYS A 4 6.90 -3.71 19.06
C LYS A 4 7.13 -5.07 19.75
N ILE A 5 6.10 -5.90 19.88
CA ILE A 5 6.19 -7.26 20.47
C ILE A 5 6.44 -8.32 19.38
N SER A 6 6.17 -8.01 18.10
CA SER A 6 6.37 -8.94 16.98
C SER A 6 7.72 -8.78 16.26
N VAL A 7 8.49 -7.74 16.60
CA VAL A 7 9.83 -7.44 16.04
C VAL A 7 10.92 -8.40 16.54
N SER A 8 10.64 -9.33 17.45
CA SER A 8 11.62 -10.32 17.91
C SER A 8 11.57 -11.69 17.24
N SER A 9 10.64 -11.98 16.32
CA SER A 9 10.54 -13.36 15.77
C SER A 9 10.14 -13.50 14.30
N THR A 10 9.68 -12.46 13.62
CA THR A 10 9.36 -12.57 12.18
C THR A 10 9.79 -11.30 11.46
N ASN A 11 10.88 -11.42 10.68
CA ASN A 11 11.35 -10.38 9.78
C ASN A 11 10.16 -9.91 8.91
N PRO A 12 9.79 -8.62 8.87
CA PRO A 12 8.64 -8.11 8.11
C PRO A 12 8.64 -8.55 6.65
N ILE A 13 9.85 -8.75 6.11
CA ILE A 13 10.11 -9.30 4.78
C ILE A 13 9.51 -10.70 4.63
N THR A 14 9.62 -11.57 5.63
CA THR A 14 9.08 -12.95 5.60
C THR A 14 7.56 -12.96 5.48
N VAL A 15 6.87 -12.12 6.26
CA VAL A 15 5.40 -12.02 6.23
C VAL A 15 4.93 -11.44 4.89
N ALA A 16 5.61 -10.40 4.39
CA ALA A 16 5.32 -9.82 3.08
C ALA A 16 5.57 -10.84 1.95
N SER A 17 6.67 -11.59 2.01
CA SER A 17 7.02 -12.64 1.05
C SER A 17 5.95 -13.74 1.00
N LEU A 18 5.51 -14.21 2.17
CA LEU A 18 4.49 -15.24 2.27
C LEU A 18 3.17 -14.78 1.63
N ARG A 19 2.77 -13.53 1.91
CA ARG A 19 1.56 -12.92 1.33
C ARG A 19 1.65 -12.83 -0.20
N LEU A 20 2.81 -12.45 -0.74
CA LEU A 20 3.04 -12.37 -2.19
C LEU A 20 3.04 -13.76 -2.85
N ILE A 21 3.64 -14.77 -2.20
CA ILE A 21 3.63 -16.16 -2.69
C ILE A 21 2.21 -16.71 -2.75
N ILE A 22 1.43 -16.55 -1.68
CA ILE A 22 0.03 -16.99 -1.63
C ILE A 22 -0.79 -16.28 -2.71
N GLY A 23 -0.66 -14.96 -2.82
CA GLY A 23 -1.34 -14.18 -3.86
C GLY A 23 -0.95 -14.61 -5.27
N SER A 24 0.34 -14.87 -5.51
CA SER A 24 0.84 -15.34 -6.80
C SER A 24 0.29 -16.73 -7.15
N ILE A 25 0.25 -17.67 -6.20
CA ILE A 25 -0.31 -19.00 -6.41
C ILE A 25 -1.81 -18.91 -6.74
N PHE A 26 -2.54 -18.06 -6.03
CA PHE A 26 -3.98 -17.87 -6.25
C PHE A 26 -4.26 -17.26 -7.62
N LEU A 27 -3.54 -16.19 -7.99
CA LEU A 27 -3.67 -15.56 -9.30
C LEU A 27 -3.24 -16.50 -10.44
N PHE A 28 -2.16 -17.25 -10.26
CA PHE A 28 -1.69 -18.21 -11.25
C PHE A 28 -2.68 -19.36 -11.44
N THR A 29 -3.26 -19.86 -10.34
CA THR A 29 -4.32 -20.87 -10.35
C THR A 29 -5.56 -20.33 -11.07
N TYR A 30 -6.01 -19.14 -10.71
CA TYR A 30 -7.15 -18.48 -11.36
C TYR A 30 -6.91 -18.25 -12.86
N TYR A 31 -5.71 -17.80 -13.23
CA TYR A 31 -5.29 -17.62 -14.62
C TYR A 31 -5.35 -18.93 -15.42
N LYS A 32 -4.86 -20.03 -14.83
CA LYS A 32 -4.91 -21.37 -15.43
C LYS A 32 -6.35 -21.87 -15.59
N PHE A 33 -7.22 -21.65 -14.60
CA PHE A 33 -8.64 -22.01 -14.68
C PHE A 33 -9.41 -21.22 -15.74
N LYS A 34 -9.03 -19.95 -15.96
CA LYS A 34 -9.71 -19.09 -16.93
C LYS A 34 -9.32 -19.38 -18.40
N GLY A 35 -8.37 -20.28 -18.63
CA GLY A 35 -7.99 -20.72 -19.98
C GLY A 35 -7.45 -19.59 -20.87
N LEU A 36 -6.98 -18.49 -20.27
CA LEU A 36 -6.46 -17.34 -20.99
C LEU A 36 -5.15 -17.74 -21.69
N LYS A 37 -5.25 -18.00 -23.00
CA LYS A 37 -4.11 -18.18 -23.90
C LYS A 37 -3.54 -16.82 -24.29
N GLU A 38 -3.12 -16.02 -23.31
CA GLU A 38 -2.26 -14.89 -23.62
C GLU A 38 -0.82 -15.38 -23.65
N ASN A 39 -0.12 -15.08 -24.75
CA ASN A 39 1.33 -15.22 -24.81
C ASN A 39 1.91 -14.29 -23.75
N LEU A 40 2.33 -14.86 -22.62
CA LEU A 40 3.11 -14.17 -21.59
C LEU A 40 4.45 -13.76 -22.21
N SER A 41 4.42 -12.66 -22.96
CA SER A 41 5.62 -12.05 -23.52
C SER A 41 6.52 -11.65 -22.36
N ILE A 42 7.83 -11.79 -22.53
CA ILE A 42 8.84 -11.29 -21.58
C ILE A 42 8.57 -9.84 -21.18
N LYS A 43 7.99 -9.03 -22.08
CA LYS A 43 7.59 -7.66 -21.80
C LYS A 43 6.50 -7.57 -20.72
N ILE A 44 5.47 -8.41 -20.80
CA ILE A 44 4.37 -8.45 -19.81
C ILE A 44 4.92 -8.93 -18.47
N LEU A 45 5.77 -9.96 -18.48
CA LEU A 45 6.40 -10.47 -17.27
C LEU A 45 7.28 -9.42 -16.57
N LEU A 46 8.04 -8.65 -17.35
CA LEU A 46 8.81 -7.50 -16.87
C LEU A 46 7.91 -6.40 -16.29
N PHE A 47 6.79 -6.08 -16.93
CA PHE A 47 5.84 -5.10 -16.40
C PHE A 47 5.23 -5.55 -15.07
N ILE A 48 4.81 -6.81 -14.96
CA ILE A 48 4.28 -7.37 -13.72
C ILE A 48 5.33 -7.31 -12.61
N PHE A 49 6.58 -7.67 -12.94
CA PHE A 49 7.69 -7.59 -12.00
C PHE A 49 7.95 -6.14 -11.54
N LEU A 50 8.00 -5.18 -12.47
CA LEU A 50 8.22 -3.76 -12.16
C LEU A 50 7.10 -3.18 -11.28
N ILE A 51 5.84 -3.52 -11.57
CA ILE A 51 4.69 -3.08 -10.76
C ILE A 51 4.76 -3.67 -9.35
N GLY A 52 5.10 -4.96 -9.22
CA GLY A 52 5.30 -5.59 -7.92
C GLY A 52 6.45 -4.98 -7.13
N LEU A 53 7.56 -4.69 -7.82
CA LEU A 53 8.76 -4.14 -7.21
C LEU A 53 8.54 -2.70 -6.72
N ILE A 54 8.01 -1.83 -7.60
CA ILE A 54 7.78 -0.41 -7.29
C ILE A 54 6.58 -0.23 -6.37
N GLY A 55 5.48 -0.95 -6.62
CA GLY A 55 4.22 -0.77 -5.90
C GLY A 55 4.15 -1.48 -4.55
N ASN A 56 4.94 -2.53 -4.33
CA ASN A 56 4.90 -3.29 -3.07
C ASN A 56 6.28 -3.41 -2.43
N PHE A 57 7.26 -4.00 -3.13
CA PHE A 57 8.54 -4.36 -2.49
C PHE A 57 9.28 -3.15 -1.93
N ILE A 58 9.45 -2.09 -2.73
CA ILE A 58 10.09 -0.84 -2.33
C ILE A 58 9.37 -0.19 -1.13
N PRO A 59 8.06 0.13 -1.20
CA PRO A 59 7.37 0.81 -0.10
C PRO A 59 7.35 -0.02 1.19
N PHE A 60 7.09 -1.33 1.13
CA PHE A 60 7.12 -2.17 2.33
C PHE A 60 8.52 -2.26 2.94
N SER A 61 9.57 -2.34 2.12
CA SER A 61 10.95 -2.36 2.61
C SER A 61 11.33 -1.03 3.27
N LEU A 62 10.96 0.10 2.66
CA LEU A 62 11.19 1.45 3.21
C LEU A 62 10.45 1.67 4.53
N ILE A 63 9.19 1.21 4.64
CA ILE A 63 8.42 1.30 5.89
C ILE A 63 9.06 0.41 6.96
N SER A 64 9.40 -0.84 6.63
CA SER A 64 10.05 -1.73 7.58
C SER A 64 11.42 -1.21 8.04
N TRP A 65 12.13 -0.49 7.18
CA TRP A 65 13.38 0.18 7.55
C TRP A 65 13.11 1.39 8.44
N SER A 66 12.10 2.21 8.11
CA SER A 66 11.77 3.39 8.89
C SER A 66 11.29 3.05 10.30
N GLU A 67 10.52 1.97 10.48
CA GLU A 67 10.10 1.48 11.80
C GLU A 67 11.26 1.06 12.72
N GLN A 68 12.47 0.85 12.19
CA GLN A 68 13.66 0.62 13.02
C GLN A 68 14.15 1.92 13.71
N TYR A 69 13.83 3.08 13.14
CA TYR A 69 14.28 4.39 13.61
C TYR A 69 13.16 5.24 14.21
N ILE A 70 11.90 5.03 13.83
CA ILE A 70 10.73 5.77 14.33
C ILE A 70 9.71 4.84 14.98
N GLN A 71 9.05 5.34 16.03
CA GLN A 71 7.95 4.63 16.67
C GLN A 71 6.81 4.39 15.67
N SER A 72 6.17 3.22 15.72
CA SER A 72 5.08 2.85 14.79
C SER A 72 3.92 3.86 14.76
N ASN A 73 3.71 4.65 15.83
CA ASN A 73 2.70 5.71 15.84
C ASN A 73 3.06 6.84 14.85
N THR A 74 4.32 7.28 14.87
CA THR A 74 4.84 8.31 13.95
C THR A 74 4.92 7.78 12.51
N ALA A 75 5.31 6.52 12.34
CA ALA A 75 5.29 5.87 11.01
C ALA A 75 3.87 5.79 10.45
N GLY A 76 2.88 5.46 11.28
CA GLY A 76 1.46 5.48 10.91
C GLY A 76 0.96 6.87 10.51
N LEU A 77 1.34 7.93 11.25
CA LEU A 77 1.01 9.31 10.91
C LEU A 77 1.61 9.74 9.55
N LEU A 78 2.86 9.38 9.26
CA LEU A 78 3.49 9.63 7.97
C LEU A 78 2.76 8.91 6.83
N LEU A 79 2.33 7.66 7.07
CA LEU A 79 1.57 6.89 6.08
C LEU A 79 0.19 7.49 5.80
N SER A 80 -0.43 8.16 6.78
CA SER A 80 -1.70 8.88 6.59
C SER A 80 -1.61 10.05 5.59
N VAL A 81 -0.40 10.56 5.30
CA VAL A 81 -0.19 11.60 4.29
C VAL A 81 -0.03 11.00 2.88
N ALA A 82 0.27 9.71 2.76
CA ALA A 82 0.46 9.04 1.46
C ALA A 82 -0.73 9.20 0.49
N PRO A 83 -2.02 9.12 0.91
CA PRO A 83 -3.16 9.38 0.03
C PRO A 83 -3.19 10.79 -0.55
N ILE A 84 -2.69 11.78 0.20
CA ILE A 84 -2.61 13.19 -0.24
C ILE A 84 -1.57 13.31 -1.34
N PHE A 85 -0.38 12.70 -1.15
CA PHE A 85 0.64 12.63 -2.19
C PHE A 85 0.14 11.87 -3.43
N THR A 86 -0.59 10.77 -3.25
CA THR A 86 -1.20 10.03 -4.36
C THR A 86 -2.18 10.91 -5.14
N LEU A 87 -3.05 11.67 -4.47
CA LEU A 87 -3.98 12.61 -5.14
C LEU A 87 -3.21 13.70 -5.91
N PHE A 88 -2.16 14.26 -5.29
CA PHE A 88 -1.32 15.26 -5.93
C PHE A 88 -0.63 14.71 -7.17
N LEU A 89 0.01 13.53 -7.08
CA LEU A 89 0.65 12.87 -8.23
C LEU A 89 -0.38 12.46 -9.29
N SER A 90 -1.56 12.00 -8.91
CA SER A 90 -2.64 11.63 -9.83
C SER A 90 -3.03 12.82 -10.70
N TYR A 91 -3.18 14.00 -10.12
CA TYR A 91 -3.49 15.23 -10.86
C TYR A 91 -2.43 15.57 -11.92
N PHE A 92 -1.15 15.34 -11.64
CA PHE A 92 -0.06 15.63 -12.59
C PHE A 92 0.11 14.54 -13.67
N PHE A 93 0.03 13.26 -13.29
CA PHE A 93 0.33 12.14 -14.20
C PHE A 93 -0.91 11.65 -14.97
N ILE A 94 -2.11 11.78 -14.40
CA ILE A 94 -3.36 11.32 -14.97
C ILE A 94 -4.16 12.55 -15.39
N LYS A 95 -3.86 13.04 -16.59
CA LYS A 95 -4.38 14.29 -17.19
C LYS A 95 -5.92 14.36 -17.34
N GLU A 96 -6.64 13.27 -17.08
CA GLU A 96 -8.10 13.15 -17.28
C GLU A 96 -8.84 12.59 -16.04
N ASP A 97 -8.45 13.00 -14.84
CA ASP A 97 -9.11 12.54 -13.63
C ASP A 97 -10.48 13.22 -13.44
N LYS A 98 -11.52 12.71 -14.14
CA LYS A 98 -12.94 13.05 -13.88
C LYS A 98 -13.37 12.77 -12.44
N TYR A 99 -12.52 12.07 -11.67
CA TYR A 99 -12.76 11.66 -10.30
C TYR A 99 -12.09 12.54 -9.26
N PHE A 100 -11.39 13.62 -9.63
CA PHE A 100 -10.72 14.53 -8.69
C PHE A 100 -11.65 15.00 -7.55
N LEU A 101 -12.87 15.42 -7.88
CA LEU A 101 -13.91 15.79 -6.91
C LEU A 101 -14.28 14.64 -5.97
N ARG A 102 -14.40 13.41 -6.50
CA ARG A 102 -14.77 12.23 -5.71
C ARG A 102 -13.64 11.78 -4.80
N THR A 103 -12.39 11.85 -5.26
CA THR A 103 -11.20 11.56 -4.44
C THR A 103 -11.04 12.61 -3.33
N PHE A 104 -11.30 13.89 -3.63
CA PHE A 104 -11.29 14.96 -2.63
C PHE A 104 -12.33 14.74 -1.53
N ILE A 105 -13.58 14.41 -1.90
CA ILE A 105 -14.64 14.05 -0.94
C ILE A 105 -14.23 12.84 -0.10
N SER A 106 -13.59 11.84 -0.71
CA SER A 106 -13.12 10.63 0.00
C SER A 106 -12.05 10.95 1.04
N ILE A 107 -11.11 11.85 0.73
CA ILE A 107 -10.11 12.33 1.69
C ILE A 107 -10.80 13.09 2.83
N PHE A 108 -11.77 13.94 2.52
CA PHE A 108 -12.50 14.72 3.53
C PHE A 108 -13.28 13.82 4.50
N ILE A 109 -13.96 12.80 3.97
CA ILE A 109 -14.64 11.76 4.77
C ILE A 109 -13.62 10.99 5.63
N GLY A 110 -12.47 10.61 5.06
CA GLY A 110 -11.40 9.95 5.81
C GLY A 110 -10.85 10.82 6.95
N PHE A 111 -10.68 12.11 6.71
CA PHE A 111 -10.24 13.09 7.70
C PHE A 111 -11.25 13.20 8.85
N LEU A 112 -12.55 13.29 8.54
CA LEU A 112 -13.62 13.28 9.55
C LEU A 112 -13.60 12.00 10.40
N GLY A 113 -13.40 10.83 9.76
CA GLY A 113 -13.26 9.56 10.47
C GLY A 113 -12.06 9.53 11.42
N VAL A 114 -10.90 10.06 11.00
CA VAL A 114 -9.73 10.19 11.86
C VAL A 114 -10.02 11.13 13.03
N THR A 115 -10.60 12.32 12.79
CA THR A 115 -10.96 13.25 13.88
C THR A 115 -11.92 12.64 14.89
N TYR A 116 -12.84 11.78 14.43
CA TYR A 116 -13.77 11.08 15.30
C TYR A 116 -13.09 9.99 16.15
N ILE A 117 -12.17 9.23 15.56
CA ILE A 117 -11.40 8.18 16.27
C ILE A 117 -10.46 8.77 17.32
N PHE A 118 -9.79 9.88 16.99
CA PHE A 118 -8.85 10.53 17.91
C PHE A 118 -9.57 11.33 19.02
N GLY A 119 -10.86 11.63 18.84
CA GLY A 119 -11.69 12.28 19.82
C GLY A 119 -11.29 13.73 20.10
N PHE A 120 -12.26 14.55 20.48
CA PHE A 120 -12.02 15.90 20.99
C PHE A 120 -11.27 15.90 22.36
N ASP A 121 -10.94 14.73 22.91
CA ASP A 121 -10.29 14.56 24.23
C ASP A 121 -8.76 14.74 24.22
N THR A 122 -8.12 14.93 23.07
CA THR A 122 -6.67 15.21 22.99
C THR A 122 -6.33 16.65 22.62
N LEU A 123 -7.34 17.51 22.40
CA LEU A 123 -7.18 18.89 21.93
C LEU A 123 -7.67 19.95 22.95
N ILE A 124 -7.99 19.56 24.18
CA ILE A 124 -8.29 20.44 25.32
C ILE A 124 -7.39 20.00 26.48
#